data_AF-A0A813V8B6-F1
#
_entry.id   AF-A0A813V8B6-F1
#
_cell.length_a   1.000
_cell.length_b   1.000
_cell.length_c   1.000
_cell.angle_alpha   90.00
_cell.angle_beta   90.00
_cell.angle_gamma   90.00
#
_symmetry.space_group_name_H-M   'P 1'
#
loop_
_entity.id
_entity.type
_entity.pdbx_description
1 polymer ?
#
loop_
_entity_poly.entity_id
_entity_poly.type
_entity_poly.pdbx_seq_one_letter_code
_entity_poly.pdbx_strand_id
1 'polypeptide(L)'
;MATSNKNQIYGQIIINNNEPNFNGDEILYISIRDSLRHEIDCIELGSKVIHLSKGQSMPIKFQCLYDPTKACMKFEEIKTIPGGITLAATIERNETILYINNTNISLGENINIPLVKND
;
A
#
# COMPACT_ATOMS: atom_id res chain seq x y z
N MET A 1 -19.53 21.42 7.16
CA MET A 1 -18.14 21.23 6.67
C MET A 1 -17.69 19.86 7.15
N ALA A 2 -17.48 18.89 6.27
CA ALA A 2 -16.94 17.59 6.66
C ALA A 2 -15.44 17.78 6.96
N THR A 3 -15.06 17.70 8.23
CA THR A 3 -13.65 17.58 8.63
C THR A 3 -13.16 16.20 8.17
N SER A 4 -12.33 16.17 7.13
CA SER A 4 -11.62 14.95 6.70
C SER A 4 -10.67 14.54 7.82
N ASN A 5 -11.05 13.51 8.58
CA ASN A 5 -10.17 12.89 9.57
C ASN A 5 -9.15 12.03 8.81
N LYS A 6 -7.98 12.61 8.52
CA LYS A 6 -6.89 11.86 7.91
C LYS A 6 -6.23 10.98 8.96
N ASN A 7 -6.34 9.67 8.76
CA ASN A 7 -5.56 8.72 9.52
C ASN A 7 -4.20 8.52 8.86
N GLN A 8 -3.24 8.07 9.67
CA GLN A 8 -1.88 7.86 9.22
C GLN A 8 -1.44 6.45 9.55
N ILE A 9 -0.70 5.85 8.61
CA ILE A 9 -0.05 4.56 8.82
C ILE A 9 1.42 4.63 8.50
N TYR A 10 2.19 3.87 9.28
CA TYR A 10 3.62 3.68 9.12
C TYR A 10 3.89 2.21 8.82
N GLY A 11 4.85 1.98 7.96
CA GLY A 11 5.28 0.64 7.62
C GLY A 11 6.58 0.63 6.85
N GLN A 12 6.94 -0.56 6.41
CA GLN A 12 8.10 -0.77 5.58
C GLN A 12 7.82 -1.79 4.48
N ILE A 13 8.37 -1.53 3.30
CA ILE A 13 8.38 -2.46 2.19
C ILE A 13 9.58 -3.38 2.35
N ILE A 14 9.33 -4.68 2.21
CA ILE A 14 10.36 -5.71 2.17
C ILE A 14 10.23 -6.47 0.84
N ILE A 15 11.35 -6.84 0.23
CA ILE A 15 11.35 -7.77 -0.90
C ILE A 15 11.85 -9.10 -0.39
N ASN A 16 11.03 -10.13 -0.54
CA ASN A 16 11.40 -11.47 -0.15
C ASN A 16 12.27 -12.12 -1.24
N ASN A 17 13.25 -12.90 -0.82
CA ASN A 17 14.06 -13.82 -1.64
C ASN A 17 15.12 -13.21 -2.57
N ASN A 18 15.22 -11.89 -2.77
CA ASN A 18 16.32 -11.27 -3.53
C ASN A 18 16.57 -9.82 -3.09
N GLU A 19 17.84 -9.40 -3.08
CA GLU A 19 18.18 -7.97 -3.00
C GLU A 19 17.85 -7.30 -4.34
N PRO A 20 16.96 -6.30 -4.37
CA PRO A 20 16.66 -5.57 -5.59
C PRO A 20 17.87 -4.73 -6.00
N ASN A 21 18.21 -4.76 -7.29
CA ASN A 21 19.14 -3.80 -7.87
C ASN A 21 18.32 -2.72 -8.59
N PHE A 22 18.03 -1.63 -7.89
CA PHE A 22 17.32 -0.48 -8.44
C PHE A 22 18.25 0.39 -9.29
N ASN A 23 17.77 0.78 -10.47
CA ASN A 23 18.46 1.63 -11.42
C ASN A 23 18.21 3.12 -11.16
N GLY A 24 17.22 3.47 -10.33
CA GLY A 24 16.87 4.84 -9.97
C GLY A 24 15.71 5.43 -10.77
N ASP A 25 15.09 4.63 -11.64
CA ASP A 25 13.89 4.95 -12.42
C ASP A 25 12.66 4.16 -11.95
N GLU A 26 12.82 3.34 -10.90
CA GLU A 26 11.72 2.60 -10.31
C GLU A 26 10.83 3.48 -9.41
N ILE A 27 9.53 3.21 -9.46
CA ILE A 27 8.53 3.91 -8.68
C ILE A 27 7.79 2.89 -7.81
N LEU A 28 7.82 3.12 -6.51
CA LEU A 28 7.04 2.39 -5.52
C LEU A 28 5.69 3.08 -5.31
N TYR A 29 4.62 2.37 -5.64
CA TYR A 29 3.25 2.76 -5.37
C TYR A 29 2.74 2.00 -4.15
N ILE A 30 2.10 2.72 -3.24
CA ILE A 30 1.43 2.17 -2.06
C ILE A 30 0.02 2.73 -2.06
N SER A 31 -0.97 1.87 -1.84
CA SER A 31 -2.38 2.24 -1.83
C SER A 31 -3.08 1.57 -0.66
N ILE A 32 -3.97 2.33 -0.01
CA ILE A 32 -4.85 1.89 1.07
C ILE A 32 -6.24 1.81 0.47
N ARG A 33 -6.86 0.64 0.53
CA ARG A 33 -8.09 0.36 -0.20
C ARG A 33 -9.14 -0.30 0.69
N ASP A 34 -10.41 -0.07 0.38
CA ASP A 34 -11.53 -0.84 0.92
C ASP A 34 -11.68 -2.14 0.10
N SER A 35 -11.36 -3.28 0.73
CA SER A 35 -11.38 -4.62 0.11
C SER A 35 -12.64 -5.42 0.42
N LEU A 36 -13.64 -4.84 1.10
CA LEU A 36 -14.95 -5.47 1.30
C LEU A 36 -15.82 -5.41 0.06
N ARG A 37 -15.46 -4.55 -0.88
CA ARG A 37 -16.09 -4.45 -2.19
C ARG A 37 -15.35 -5.38 -3.13
N HIS A 38 -16.09 -6.09 -3.99
CA HIS A 38 -15.52 -6.93 -5.04
C HIS A 38 -14.47 -6.16 -5.85
N GLU A 39 -13.48 -6.84 -6.43
CA GLU A 39 -12.27 -6.25 -7.05
C GLU A 39 -12.54 -5.08 -8.02
N ILE A 40 -13.73 -5.03 -8.62
CA ILE A 40 -14.17 -4.00 -9.58
C ILE A 40 -14.55 -2.67 -8.90
N ASP A 41 -14.90 -2.69 -7.60
CA ASP A 41 -15.41 -1.55 -6.82
C ASP A 41 -14.50 -1.16 -5.64
N CYS A 42 -13.22 -1.55 -5.71
CA CYS A 42 -12.24 -1.24 -4.68
C CYS A 42 -12.00 0.27 -4.59
N ILE A 43 -12.38 0.91 -3.47
CA ILE A 43 -12.22 2.36 -3.28
C ILE A 43 -10.84 2.66 -2.72
N GLU A 44 -10.07 3.52 -3.40
CA GLU A 44 -8.83 4.07 -2.86
C GLU A 44 -9.13 5.11 -1.76
N LEU A 45 -8.71 4.79 -0.54
CA LEU A 45 -8.85 5.67 0.63
C LEU A 45 -7.64 6.62 0.75
N GLY A 46 -6.48 6.19 0.26
CA GLY A 46 -5.26 6.98 0.17
C GLY A 46 -4.15 6.25 -0.57
N SER A 47 -3.17 7.01 -1.06
CA SER A 47 -2.03 6.48 -1.79
C SER A 47 -0.75 7.27 -1.50
N LYS A 48 0.38 6.62 -1.75
CA LYS A 48 1.71 7.20 -1.63
C LYS A 48 2.59 6.69 -2.77
N VAL A 49 3.29 7.62 -3.40
CA VAL A 49 4.29 7.33 -4.43
C VAL A 49 5.67 7.67 -3.89
N ILE A 50 6.64 6.79 -4.09
CA ILE A 50 8.03 6.94 -3.69
C ILE A 50 8.91 6.60 -4.89
N HIS A 51 9.73 7.56 -5.34
CA HIS A 51 10.74 7.30 -6.37
C HIS A 51 11.94 6.62 -5.73
N LEU A 52 12.34 5.48 -6.28
CA LEU A 52 13.43 4.70 -5.75
C LEU A 52 14.76 5.22 -6.31
N SER A 53 15.78 5.25 -5.46
CA SER A 53 17.11 5.71 -5.85
C SER A 53 17.97 4.53 -6.29
N LYS A 54 18.94 4.81 -7.17
CA LYS A 54 19.92 3.81 -7.59
C LYS A 54 20.66 3.23 -6.38
N GLY A 55 20.67 1.90 -6.25
CA GLY A 55 21.31 1.21 -5.12
C GLY A 55 20.60 1.41 -3.77
N GLN A 56 19.33 1.84 -3.77
CA GLN A 56 18.55 1.97 -2.55
C GLN A 56 18.42 0.62 -1.83
N SER A 57 18.76 0.59 -0.54
CA SER A 57 18.67 -0.60 0.28
C SER A 57 17.24 -0.84 0.78
N MET A 58 16.95 -2.11 1.05
CA MET A 58 15.76 -2.55 1.77
C MET A 58 16.04 -2.57 3.29
N PRO A 59 15.01 -2.42 4.15
CA PRO A 59 13.61 -2.17 3.83
C PRO A 59 13.32 -0.68 3.55
N ILE A 60 12.30 -0.39 2.74
CA ILE A 60 11.89 0.99 2.43
C ILE A 60 10.79 1.41 3.40
N LYS A 61 11.10 2.33 4.31
CA LYS A 61 10.12 2.89 5.23
C LYS A 61 9.16 3.82 4.48
N PHE A 62 7.89 3.75 4.82
CA PHE A 62 6.87 4.63 4.26
C PHE A 62 5.92 5.17 5.34
N GLN A 63 5.29 6.27 4.98
CA GLN A 63 4.19 6.87 5.71
C GLN A 63 3.09 7.18 4.69
N CYS A 64 1.89 6.66 4.94
CA CYS A 64 0.73 6.89 4.07
C CYS A 64 -0.41 7.50 4.88
N LEU A 65 -1.07 8.49 4.29
CA LEU A 65 -2.29 9.08 4.83
C LEU A 65 -3.49 8.49 4.10
N TYR A 66 -4.57 8.23 4.82
CA TYR A 66 -5.83 7.81 4.22
C TYR A 66 -7.02 8.46 4.92
N ASP A 67 -8.10 8.62 4.16
CA ASP A 67 -9.36 9.11 4.69
C ASP A 67 -10.37 7.96 4.78
N PRO A 68 -10.63 7.42 5.99
CA PRO A 68 -11.59 6.34 6.16
C PRO A 68 -13.02 6.76 5.85
N THR A 69 -13.33 8.07 5.86
CA THR A 69 -14.70 8.56 5.58
C THR A 69 -15.07 8.46 4.09
N LYS A 70 -14.07 8.24 3.22
CA LYS A 70 -14.32 7.93 1.81
C LYS A 70 -14.95 6.55 1.61
N ALA A 71 -14.78 5.63 2.55
CA ALA A 71 -15.50 4.37 2.52
C ALA A 71 -16.97 4.66 2.87
N CYS A 72 -17.90 4.42 1.94
CA CYS A 72 -19.30 4.84 2.11
C CYS A 72 -20.10 4.08 3.20
N MET A 73 -19.47 3.13 3.92
CA MET A 73 -20.06 2.49 5.10
C MET A 73 -19.58 3.21 6.36
N LYS A 74 -20.41 3.24 7.42
CA LYS A 74 -20.00 3.85 8.69
C LYS A 74 -18.71 3.17 9.17
N PHE A 75 -17.65 3.95 9.35
CA PHE A 75 -16.31 3.46 9.70
C PHE A 75 -16.27 2.50 10.91
N GLU A 76 -17.20 2.65 11.86
CA GLU A 76 -17.35 1.73 13.00
C GLU A 76 -17.68 0.29 12.58
N GLU A 77 -18.44 0.12 11.49
CA GLU A 77 -18.78 -1.20 10.93
C GLU A 77 -17.61 -1.78 10.11
N ILE A 78 -16.79 -0.94 9.46
CA ILE A 78 -15.63 -1.41 8.69
C ILE A 78 -14.51 -1.88 9.61
N LYS A 79 -14.26 -1.16 10.72
CA LYS A 79 -13.26 -1.55 11.73
C LYS A 79 -13.52 -2.92 12.36
N THR A 80 -14.78 -3.35 12.39
CA THR A 80 -15.18 -4.62 12.98
C THR A 80 -15.13 -5.79 12.01
N ILE A 81 -14.89 -5.55 10.71
CA ILE A 81 -14.74 -6.60 9.70
C ILE A 81 -13.24 -6.82 9.41
N PRO A 82 -12.68 -7.99 9.76
CA PRO A 82 -11.34 -8.38 9.33
C PRO A 82 -11.25 -8.33 7.80
N GLY A 83 -10.26 -7.63 7.25
CA GLY A 83 -10.14 -7.42 5.79
C GLY A 83 -10.95 -6.22 5.24
N GLY A 84 -11.49 -5.38 6.13
CA GLY A 84 -12.19 -4.14 5.81
C GLY A 84 -11.40 -3.17 4.94
N ILE A 85 -10.17 -2.92 5.37
CA ILE A 85 -9.23 -2.00 4.72
C ILE A 85 -7.90 -2.72 4.59
N THR A 86 -7.35 -2.72 3.38
CA THR A 86 -6.09 -3.39 3.05
C THR A 86 -5.08 -2.44 2.44
N LEU A 87 -3.82 -2.83 2.53
CA LEU A 87 -2.72 -2.21 1.82
C LEU A 87 -2.33 -3.05 0.60
N ALA A 88 -2.03 -2.37 -0.50
CA ALA A 88 -1.39 -2.95 -1.66
C ALA A 88 -0.21 -2.07 -2.07
N ALA A 89 0.88 -2.70 -2.53
CA ALA A 89 2.02 -1.99 -3.06
C ALA A 89 2.60 -2.68 -4.30
N THR A 90 3.12 -1.86 -5.22
CA THR A 90 3.80 -2.30 -6.44
C THR A 90 5.07 -1.48 -6.65
N ILE A 91 6.09 -2.10 -7.23
CA ILE A 91 7.24 -1.38 -7.78
C ILE A 91 7.19 -1.55 -9.30
N GLU A 92 7.21 -0.42 -9.99
CA GLU A 92 7.11 -0.35 -11.44
C GLU A 92 8.30 0.38 -12.04
N ARG A 93 8.61 0.07 -13.29
CA ARG A 93 9.58 0.80 -14.11
C ARG A 93 9.06 0.85 -15.53
N ASN A 94 8.93 2.05 -16.09
CA ASN A 94 8.43 2.24 -17.46
C ASN A 94 7.15 1.42 -17.72
N GLU A 95 6.15 1.58 -16.85
CA GLU A 95 4.84 0.90 -16.90
C GLU A 95 4.89 -0.64 -16.75
N THR A 96 6.07 -1.21 -16.47
CA THR A 96 6.23 -2.63 -16.19
C THR A 96 6.28 -2.86 -14.68
N ILE A 97 5.36 -3.69 -14.16
CA ILE A 97 5.37 -4.12 -12.75
C ILE A 97 6.53 -5.10 -12.55
N LEU A 98 7.49 -4.70 -11.73
CA LEU A 98 8.66 -5.51 -11.35
C LEU A 98 8.40 -6.31 -10.08
N TYR A 99 7.73 -5.71 -9.11
CA TYR A 99 7.40 -6.35 -7.84
C TYR A 99 5.97 -6.01 -7.44
N ILE A 100 5.27 -6.98 -6.88
CA ILE A 100 3.87 -6.84 -6.47
C ILE A 100 3.66 -7.48 -5.10
N ASN A 101 2.78 -6.86 -4.31
CA ASN A 101 2.21 -7.49 -3.15
C ASN A 101 1.03 -8.37 -3.58
N ASN A 102 1.12 -9.68 -3.35
CA ASN A 102 0.09 -10.66 -3.72
C ASN A 102 -0.78 -11.11 -2.53
N THR A 103 -0.63 -10.48 -1.36
CA THR A 103 -1.36 -10.83 -0.14
C THR A 103 -2.10 -9.61 0.39
N ASN A 104 -3.34 -9.81 0.81
CA ASN A 104 -4.09 -8.74 1.47
C ASN A 104 -3.49 -8.46 2.86
N ILE A 105 -3.04 -7.23 3.08
CA ILE A 105 -2.44 -6.82 4.35
C ILE A 105 -3.40 -5.92 5.10
N SER A 106 -3.93 -6.43 6.21
CA SER A 106 -4.77 -5.66 7.13
C SER A 106 -4.02 -4.49 7.76
N LEU A 107 -4.72 -3.38 8.01
CA LEU A 107 -4.15 -2.26 8.75
C LEU A 107 -3.82 -2.65 10.21
N GLY A 108 -2.75 -2.07 10.74
CA GLY A 108 -2.18 -2.34 12.06
C GLY A 108 -1.06 -1.35 12.37
N GLU A 109 -0.46 -1.46 13.56
CA GLU A 109 0.70 -0.65 13.95
C GLU A 109 1.98 -1.25 13.35
N ASN A 110 2.79 -0.45 12.65
CA ASN A 110 4.06 -0.85 12.01
C ASN A 110 3.95 -2.08 11.10
N ILE A 111 3.46 -1.85 9.88
CA ILE A 111 3.19 -2.92 8.92
C ILE A 111 4.42 -3.22 8.07
N ASN A 112 4.67 -4.51 7.83
CA ASN A 112 5.60 -4.98 6.80
C ASN A 112 4.82 -5.40 5.56
N ILE A 113 5.10 -4.77 4.42
CA ILE A 113 4.51 -5.14 3.13
C ILE A 113 5.53 -5.96 2.33
N PRO A 114 5.38 -7.30 2.28
CA PRO A 114 6.19 -8.12 1.40
C PRO A 114 5.79 -7.93 -0.06
N LEU A 115 6.80 -7.68 -0.88
CA LEU A 115 6.71 -7.74 -2.33
C LEU A 115 7.45 -8.98 -2.84
N VAL A 116 6.87 -9.59 -3.86
CA VAL A 116 7.49 -10.66 -4.64
C VAL A 116 7.79 -10.15 -6.05
N LYS A 117 8.81 -10.71 -6.69
CA LYS A 117 9.13 -10.38 -8.08
C LYS A 117 8.00 -10.90 -8.97
N ASN A 118 7.58 -10.06 -9.91
CA ASN A 118 6.62 -10.43 -10.95
C ASN A 118 7.42 -11.01 -12.13
N ASP A 119 7.23 -12.29 -12.42
CA ASP A 119 7.93 -13.01 -13.50
C ASP A 119 7.28 -12.80 -14.87
#